data_AF-A0A8D2I6Q8-F1
#
_entry.id   AF-A0A8D2I6Q8-F1
#
_cell.length_a   1.000
_cell.length_b   1.000
_cell.length_c   1.000
_cell.angle_alpha   90.00
_cell.angle_beta   90.00
_cell.angle_gamma   90.00
#
_symmetry.space_group_name_H-M   'P 1'
#
loop_
_entity.id
_entity.type
_entity.pdbx_description
1 polymer ?
#
loop_
_entity_poly.entity_id
_entity_poly.type
_entity_poly.pdbx_seq_one_letter_code
_entity_poly.pdbx_strand_id
1 'polypeptide(L)'
;MEQLLRAELRTATLRAFGIPGAGCISEGRAYETDAGPVFVKVNRRAQARQMFEGEMASLEALRSTGLVRAPRPLKVIDLPAGGAVFVMEYLKMKSLSSQASKLGDQMADLHLYNQRLREKVKAEENTVGQRAEGAEPLYVTKFGFHTVTCCGFIPQCLRLAAGSEASRSLGGLSGSW
;
A
#
# COMPACT_ATOMS: atom_id res chain seq x y z
N MET A 1 8.44 -10.26 -18.21
CA MET A 1 8.17 -9.03 -17.43
C MET A 1 7.65 -7.92 -18.32
N GLU A 2 8.44 -7.42 -19.28
CA GLU A 2 8.05 -6.25 -20.07
C GLU A 2 6.81 -6.48 -20.95
N GLN A 3 6.67 -7.66 -21.57
CA GLN A 3 5.45 -8.02 -22.30
C GLN A 3 4.20 -8.02 -21.39
N LEU A 4 4.34 -8.53 -20.16
CA LEU A 4 3.29 -8.51 -19.14
C LEU A 4 2.91 -7.07 -18.78
N LEU A 5 3.91 -6.21 -18.50
CA LEU A 5 3.68 -4.79 -18.22
C LEU A 5 2.97 -4.08 -19.38
N ARG A 6 3.37 -4.34 -20.63
CA ARG A 6 2.70 -3.77 -21.82
C ARG A 6 1.24 -4.17 -21.90
N ALA A 7 0.94 -5.46 -21.69
CA ALA A 7 -0.43 -5.97 -21.71
C ALA A 7 -1.27 -5.38 -20.56
N GLU A 8 -0.75 -5.41 -19.34
CA GLU A 8 -1.45 -4.99 -18.12
C GLU A 8 -1.69 -3.48 -18.06
N LEU A 9 -0.74 -2.68 -18.58
CA LEU A 9 -0.87 -1.23 -18.68
C LEU A 9 -1.50 -0.77 -20.00
N ARG A 10 -1.82 -1.72 -20.90
CA ARG A 10 -2.36 -1.45 -22.25
C ARG A 10 -1.55 -0.40 -23.00
N THR A 11 -0.23 -0.56 -23.00
CA THR A 11 0.70 0.42 -23.56
C THR A 11 1.55 -0.16 -24.70
N ALA A 12 1.68 0.62 -25.77
CA ALA A 12 2.54 0.34 -26.92
C ALA A 12 4.00 0.71 -26.66
N THR A 13 4.27 1.66 -25.76
CA THR A 13 5.61 2.07 -25.35
C THR A 13 5.92 1.56 -23.94
N LEU A 14 7.06 0.90 -23.80
CA LEU A 14 7.61 0.57 -22.49
C LEU A 14 9.12 0.65 -22.60
N ARG A 15 9.69 1.81 -22.22
CA ARG A 15 11.12 2.06 -22.30
C ARG A 15 11.67 2.32 -20.91
N ALA A 16 12.58 1.46 -20.45
CA ALA A 16 13.26 1.66 -19.18
C ALA A 16 14.09 2.95 -19.21
N PHE A 17 14.09 3.71 -18.13
CA PHE A 17 14.91 4.91 -17.99
C PHE A 17 15.36 5.10 -16.54
N GLY A 18 16.37 5.96 -16.35
CA GLY A 18 16.97 6.20 -15.04
C GLY A 18 17.80 5.03 -14.53
N ILE A 19 18.40 5.21 -13.36
CA ILE A 19 19.16 4.15 -12.69
C ILE A 19 18.15 3.25 -11.96
N PRO A 20 18.22 1.91 -12.11
CA PRO A 20 17.42 1.01 -11.31
C PRO A 20 17.61 1.32 -9.83
N GLY A 21 16.51 1.60 -9.14
CA GLY A 21 16.53 1.80 -7.70
C GLY A 21 16.72 0.45 -7.02
N ALA A 22 17.85 0.25 -6.34
CA ALA A 22 17.99 -0.87 -5.42
C ALA A 22 17.17 -0.57 -4.16
N GLY A 23 15.90 -0.98 -4.12
CA GLY A 23 15.18 -1.07 -2.86
C GLY A 23 15.76 -2.21 -2.02
N CYS A 24 15.69 -2.13 -0.69
CA CYS A 24 16.28 -3.13 0.20
C CYS A 24 15.84 -4.56 -0.15
N ILE A 25 14.52 -4.76 -0.31
CA ILE A 25 13.93 -6.09 -0.55
C ILE A 25 13.33 -6.27 -1.95
N SER A 26 13.18 -5.18 -2.71
CA SER A 26 12.50 -5.16 -4.02
C SER A 26 13.31 -4.34 -5.00
N GLU A 27 13.37 -4.81 -6.25
CA GLU A 27 13.99 -4.06 -7.35
C GLU A 27 13.03 -2.95 -7.81
N GLY A 28 13.52 -1.72 -7.97
CA GLY A 28 12.78 -0.58 -8.50
C GLY A 28 13.22 -0.22 -9.91
N ARG A 29 12.27 0.00 -10.81
CA ARG A 29 12.53 0.37 -12.22
C ARG A 29 11.57 1.48 -12.65
N ALA A 30 12.03 2.42 -13.47
CA ALA A 30 11.18 3.43 -14.09
C ALA A 30 11.01 3.14 -15.58
N TYR A 31 9.79 3.31 -16.09
CA TYR A 31 9.44 3.07 -17.48
C TYR A 31 8.65 4.24 -18.04
N GLU A 32 9.01 4.69 -19.24
CA GLU A 32 8.15 5.56 -20.04
C GLU A 32 7.07 4.72 -20.71
N THR A 33 5.83 5.22 -20.66
CA THR A 33 4.65 4.63 -21.31
C THR A 33 3.91 5.71 -22.09
N ASP A 34 2.93 5.30 -22.90
CA ASP A 34 2.10 6.23 -23.69
C ASP A 34 1.30 7.19 -22.79
N ALA A 35 0.98 6.76 -21.56
CA ALA A 35 0.22 7.52 -20.57
C ALA A 35 1.11 8.31 -19.59
N GLY A 36 2.41 8.39 -19.85
CA GLY A 36 3.40 9.02 -18.98
C GLY A 36 4.27 8.01 -18.21
N PRO A 37 5.26 8.48 -17.44
CA PRO A 37 6.20 7.61 -16.76
C PRO A 37 5.57 6.89 -15.56
N VAL A 38 5.95 5.63 -15.38
CA VAL A 38 5.55 4.79 -14.23
C VAL A 38 6.77 4.28 -13.48
N PHE A 39 6.60 4.05 -12.19
CA PHE A 39 7.57 3.35 -11.35
C PHE A 39 7.06 1.96 -11.02
N VAL A 40 7.95 0.98 -11.10
CA VAL A 40 7.64 -0.44 -11.00
C VAL A 40 8.53 -1.06 -9.93
N LYS A 41 7.92 -1.60 -8.88
CA LYS A 41 8.59 -2.45 -7.88
C LYS A 41 8.42 -3.91 -8.25
N VAL A 42 9.48 -4.69 -8.17
CA VAL A 42 9.49 -6.12 -8.50
C VAL A 42 10.00 -6.92 -7.32
N ASN A 43 9.30 -7.99 -6.96
CA ASN A 43 9.75 -8.92 -5.94
C ASN A 43 9.36 -10.36 -6.31
N ARG A 44 10.32 -11.29 -6.27
CA ARG A 44 10.12 -12.69 -6.71
C ARG A 44 9.68 -13.64 -5.59
N ARG A 45 9.54 -13.16 -4.34
CA ARG A 45 9.09 -14.00 -3.22
C ARG A 45 7.58 -14.22 -3.27
N ALA A 46 7.11 -15.38 -2.84
CA ALA A 46 5.68 -15.75 -2.85
C ALA A 46 4.78 -14.76 -2.09
N GLN A 47 5.29 -14.14 -1.01
CA GLN A 47 4.55 -13.14 -0.21
C GLN A 47 4.45 -11.76 -0.86
N ALA A 48 5.08 -11.53 -2.02
CA ALA A 48 5.15 -10.23 -2.67
C ALA A 48 3.77 -9.65 -3.01
N ARG A 49 2.82 -10.49 -3.43
CA ARG A 49 1.47 -10.06 -3.83
C ARG A 49 0.75 -9.38 -2.67
N GLN A 50 0.67 -10.05 -1.52
CA GLN A 50 0.06 -9.51 -0.30
C GLN A 50 0.78 -8.25 0.18
N MET A 51 2.11 -8.25 0.21
CA MET A 51 2.92 -7.09 0.59
C MET A 51 2.58 -5.87 -0.28
N PHE A 52 2.50 -6.06 -1.60
CA PHE A 52 2.19 -4.97 -2.53
C PHE A 52 0.71 -4.54 -2.51
N GLU A 53 -0.24 -5.42 -2.22
CA GLU A 53 -1.64 -5.02 -1.97
C GLU A 53 -1.78 -4.13 -0.74
N GLY A 54 -1.06 -4.49 0.34
CA GLY A 54 -0.98 -3.67 1.53
C GLY A 54 -0.38 -2.29 1.25
N GLU A 55 0.70 -2.25 0.47
CA GLU A 55 1.30 -0.98 0.04
C GLU A 55 0.35 -0.15 -0.83
N MET A 56 -0.36 -0.79 -1.77
CA MET A 56 -1.34 -0.16 -2.64
C MET A 56 -2.45 0.52 -1.82
N ALA A 57 -3.08 -0.22 -0.91
CA ALA A 57 -4.13 0.31 -0.03
C ALA A 57 -3.62 1.43 0.89
N SER A 58 -2.37 1.33 1.35
CA SER A 58 -1.73 2.36 2.18
C SER A 58 -1.54 3.67 1.40
N LEU A 59 -1.10 3.58 0.14
CA LEU A 59 -0.96 4.74 -0.74
C LEU A 59 -2.32 5.35 -1.10
N GLU A 60 -3.35 4.54 -1.33
CA GLU A 60 -4.72 5.03 -1.55
C GLU A 60 -5.24 5.81 -0.34
N ALA A 61 -5.08 5.28 0.86
CA ALA A 61 -5.51 5.94 2.09
C ALA A 61 -4.77 7.26 2.35
N LEU A 62 -3.46 7.32 2.09
CA LEU A 62 -2.71 8.58 2.18
C LEU A 62 -3.25 9.61 1.19
N ARG A 63 -3.50 9.19 -0.06
CA ARG A 63 -3.99 10.09 -1.11
C ARG A 63 -5.42 10.57 -0.86
N SER A 64 -6.29 9.74 -0.30
CA SER A 64 -7.68 10.13 0.00
C SER A 64 -7.78 11.24 1.04
N THR A 65 -6.75 11.43 1.88
CA THR A 65 -6.71 12.58 2.80
C THR A 65 -6.52 13.92 2.08
N GLY A 66 -5.88 13.92 0.91
CA GLY A 66 -5.50 15.13 0.20
C GLY A 66 -4.39 15.97 0.86
N LEU A 67 -3.80 15.50 1.97
CA LEU A 67 -2.88 16.30 2.80
C LEU A 67 -1.41 16.22 2.35
N VAL A 68 -0.94 15.00 2.06
CA VAL A 68 0.47 14.74 1.69
C VAL A 68 0.53 14.15 0.29
N ARG A 69 1.55 14.56 -0.51
CA ARG A 69 1.79 13.98 -1.83
C ARG A 69 2.34 12.57 -1.69
N ALA A 70 1.57 11.58 -2.13
CA ALA A 70 1.99 10.19 -2.30
C ALA A 70 1.84 9.75 -3.77
N PRO A 71 2.65 8.80 -4.28
CA PRO A 71 2.50 8.31 -5.65
C PRO A 71 1.14 7.65 -5.85
N ARG A 72 0.49 7.90 -6.99
CA ARG A 72 -0.77 7.23 -7.34
C ARG A 72 -0.49 5.73 -7.58
N PRO A 73 -1.11 4.81 -6.84
CA PRO A 73 -1.04 3.39 -7.17
C PRO A 73 -1.78 3.13 -8.49
N LEU A 74 -1.27 2.21 -9.31
CA LEU A 74 -1.92 1.80 -10.55
C LEU A 74 -2.41 0.35 -10.46
N LYS A 75 -1.50 -0.58 -10.21
CA LYS A 75 -1.83 -2.02 -10.26
C LYS A 75 -0.78 -2.88 -9.60
N VAL A 76 -1.22 -3.99 -9.01
CA VAL A 76 -0.35 -5.10 -8.61
C VAL A 76 -0.61 -6.30 -9.54
N ILE A 77 0.46 -6.94 -10.01
CA ILE A 77 0.42 -7.97 -11.05
C ILE A 77 1.24 -9.18 -10.58
N ASP A 78 0.68 -10.37 -10.68
CA ASP A 78 1.39 -11.62 -10.38
C ASP A 78 2.38 -12.00 -11.49
N LEU A 79 3.53 -12.55 -11.11
CA LEU A 79 4.53 -13.00 -12.05
C LEU A 79 4.36 -14.48 -12.37
N PRO A 80 4.44 -14.88 -13.66
CA PRO A 80 4.34 -16.30 -14.04
C PRO A 80 5.38 -17.21 -13.36
N ALA A 81 6.58 -16.68 -13.08
CA ALA A 81 7.67 -17.40 -12.41
C ALA A 81 7.62 -17.29 -10.87
N GLY A 82 6.55 -16.72 -10.31
CA GLY A 82 6.41 -16.47 -8.88
C GLY A 82 6.81 -15.05 -8.46
N GLY A 83 6.17 -14.58 -7.39
CA GLY A 83 6.26 -13.21 -6.92
C GLY A 83 5.31 -12.26 -7.63
N ALA A 84 5.52 -10.97 -7.46
CA ALA A 84 4.61 -9.94 -7.96
C ALA A 84 5.35 -8.66 -8.35
N VAL A 85 4.60 -7.78 -9.01
CA VAL A 85 5.01 -6.45 -9.45
C VAL A 85 4.00 -5.45 -8.96
N PHE A 86 4.47 -4.30 -8.50
CA PHE A 86 3.64 -3.17 -8.15
C PHE A 86 3.98 -1.96 -9.02
N VAL A 87 3.00 -1.50 -9.78
CA VAL A 87 3.09 -0.34 -10.67
C VAL A 87 2.41 0.86 -10.01
N MET A 88 3.10 1.99 -10.00
CA MET A 88 2.64 3.26 -9.46
C MET A 88 3.13 4.45 -10.31
N GLU A 89 2.60 5.63 -10.02
CA GLU A 89 3.07 6.90 -10.58
C GLU A 89 4.57 7.08 -10.36
N TYR A 90 5.30 7.45 -11.43
CA TYR A 90 6.67 7.89 -11.28
C TYR A 90 6.72 9.32 -10.73
N LEU A 91 7.35 9.49 -9.56
CA LEU A 91 7.62 10.81 -9.00
C LEU A 91 9.05 11.22 -9.35
N LYS A 92 9.20 12.35 -10.04
CA LYS A 92 10.50 13.01 -10.20
C LYS A 92 10.89 13.66 -8.87
N MET A 93 11.54 12.89 -8.02
CA MET A 93 12.00 13.34 -6.70
C MET A 93 12.96 14.52 -6.83
N LYS A 94 12.77 15.51 -5.97
CA LYS A 94 13.61 16.71 -5.85
C LYS A 94 14.03 16.87 -4.40
N SER A 95 15.06 17.68 -4.14
CA SER A 95 15.45 18.04 -2.77
C SER A 95 14.27 18.64 -2.01
N LEU A 96 14.11 18.21 -0.76
CA LEU A 96 13.08 18.72 0.15
C LEU A 96 13.50 19.99 0.89
N SER A 97 14.74 20.47 0.74
CA SER A 97 15.29 21.55 1.57
C SER A 97 14.41 22.81 1.64
N SER A 98 13.84 23.24 0.51
CA SER A 98 12.96 24.41 0.45
C SER A 98 11.50 24.12 0.82
N GLN A 99 11.12 22.86 1.02
CA GLN A 99 9.74 22.42 1.28
C GLN A 99 9.61 21.66 2.62
N ALA A 100 10.70 21.50 3.37
CA ALA A 100 10.74 20.68 4.58
C ALA A 100 9.75 21.18 5.65
N SER A 101 9.68 22.50 5.87
CA SER A 101 8.72 23.08 6.81
C SER A 101 7.27 22.77 6.42
N LYS A 102 6.92 22.98 5.14
CA LYS A 102 5.58 22.67 4.63
C LYS A 102 5.24 21.19 4.76
N LEU A 103 6.20 20.30 4.48
CA LEU A 103 6.02 18.87 4.69
C LEU A 103 5.78 18.54 6.17
N GLY A 104 6.46 19.23 7.09
CA GLY A 104 6.23 19.13 8.53
C GLY A 104 4.79 19.47 8.91
N ASP A 105 4.28 20.60 8.42
CA ASP A 105 2.89 21.03 8.67
C ASP A 105 1.89 20.01 8.11
N GLN A 106 2.09 19.56 6.86
CA GLN A 106 1.23 18.56 6.23
C GLN A 106 1.24 17.22 6.98
N MET A 107 2.39 16.85 7.57
CA MET A 107 2.50 15.64 8.37
C MET A 107 1.75 15.78 9.71
N ALA A 108 1.84 16.94 10.36
CA ALA A 108 1.08 17.24 11.57
C ALA A 108 -0.43 17.20 11.29
N ASP A 109 -0.88 17.78 10.19
CA ASP A 109 -2.27 17.71 9.75
C ASP A 109 -2.71 16.27 9.46
N LEU A 110 -1.85 15.47 8.83
CA LEU A 110 -2.12 14.06 8.56
C LEU A 110 -2.32 13.26 9.85
N HIS A 111 -1.52 13.52 10.89
CA HIS A 111 -1.67 12.90 12.20
C HIS A 111 -3.00 13.28 12.89
N LEU A 112 -3.48 14.52 12.69
CA LEU A 112 -4.72 15.01 13.29
C LEU A 112 -5.97 14.71 12.44
N TYR A 113 -5.80 14.27 11.19
CA TYR A 113 -6.88 14.12 10.21
C TYR A 113 -8.09 13.33 10.73
N ASN A 114 -7.86 12.11 11.25
CA ASN A 114 -8.95 11.26 11.73
C ASN A 114 -9.63 11.81 12.99
N GLN A 115 -8.89 12.51 13.85
CA GLN A 115 -9.44 13.18 15.02
C GLN A 115 -10.37 14.32 14.60
N ARG A 116 -9.93 15.17 13.66
CA ARG A 116 -10.72 16.29 13.13
C ARG A 116 -12.00 15.80 12.44
N LEU A 117 -11.94 14.69 11.69
CA LEU A 117 -13.14 14.06 11.11
C LEU A 117 -14.14 13.63 12.20
N ARG A 118 -13.66 13.02 13.28
CA ARG A 118 -14.52 12.62 14.40
C ARG A 118 -15.18 13.83 15.07
N GLU A 119 -14.42 14.90 15.29
CA GLU A 119 -14.94 16.14 15.87
C GLU A 119 -16.00 16.80 14.98
N LYS A 120 -15.77 16.82 13.65
CA LYS A 120 -16.74 17.31 12.66
C LYS A 120 -18.05 16.52 12.71
N VAL A 121 -18.00 15.19 12.64
CA VAL A 121 -19.20 14.33 12.71
C VAL A 121 -19.96 14.55 14.02
N LYS A 122 -19.26 14.62 15.16
CA LYS A 122 -19.91 14.91 16.46
C LYS A 122 -20.58 16.28 16.50
N ALA A 123 -19.99 17.31 15.89
CA ALA A 123 -20.59 18.64 15.85
C ALA A 123 -21.89 18.64 15.00
N GLU A 124 -21.90 17.92 13.88
CA GLU A 124 -23.06 17.76 13.01
C GLU A 124 -24.18 16.94 13.69
N GLU A 125 -23.86 15.87 14.41
CA GLU A 125 -24.83 15.08 15.20
C GLU A 125 -25.56 15.91 16.26
N ASN A 126 -24.91 16.94 16.81
CA ASN A 126 -25.48 17.83 17.82
C ASN A 126 -26.32 18.97 17.23
N THR A 127 -26.45 19.07 15.90
CA THR A 127 -27.17 20.15 15.21
C THR A 127 -28.50 19.67 14.65
N VAL A 128 -29.62 20.10 15.24
CA VAL A 128 -30.98 19.72 14.78
C VAL A 128 -31.34 20.46 13.49
N GLY A 129 -31.66 19.72 12.41
CA GLY A 129 -32.19 20.27 11.15
C GLY A 129 -31.27 20.15 9.94
N GLN A 130 -30.03 19.69 10.10
CA GLN A 130 -29.15 19.36 8.98
C GLN A 130 -29.51 17.97 8.43
N ARG A 131 -30.14 17.91 7.25
CA ARG A 131 -30.27 16.66 6.49
C ARG A 131 -28.89 16.25 6.00
N ALA A 132 -28.54 14.99 6.22
CA ALA A 132 -27.31 14.38 5.74
C ALA A 132 -27.29 14.34 4.20
N GLU A 133 -26.91 15.44 3.57
CA GLU A 133 -26.58 15.48 2.15
C GLU A 133 -25.08 15.29 1.99
N GLY A 134 -24.71 14.11 1.47
CA GLY A 134 -23.34 13.72 1.18
C GLY A 134 -22.81 12.71 2.18
N ALA A 135 -22.45 11.51 1.69
CA ALA A 135 -21.68 10.55 2.47
C ALA A 135 -20.26 11.10 2.68
N GLU A 136 -20.12 12.04 3.62
CA GLU A 136 -18.83 12.55 4.08
C GLU A 136 -18.01 11.39 4.68
N PRO A 137 -16.66 11.42 4.59
CA PRO A 137 -15.85 10.31 5.04
C PRO A 137 -16.06 10.03 6.53
N LEU A 138 -16.58 8.85 6.85
CA LEU A 138 -16.69 8.36 8.22
C LEU A 138 -15.27 8.25 8.81
N TYR A 139 -15.04 8.88 9.96
CA TYR A 139 -13.81 8.69 10.72
C TYR A 139 -13.66 7.21 11.11
N VAL A 140 -12.42 6.72 11.21
CA VAL A 140 -12.17 5.33 11.65
C VAL A 140 -12.13 5.23 13.17
N THR A 141 -12.80 4.21 13.70
CA THR A 141 -12.85 3.90 15.14
C THR A 141 -11.83 2.85 15.57
N LYS A 142 -11.27 2.09 14.61
CA LYS A 142 -10.28 1.05 14.85
C LYS A 142 -9.03 1.33 14.01
N PHE A 143 -7.87 1.05 14.59
CA PHE A 143 -6.60 1.14 13.88
C PHE A 143 -6.43 -0.03 12.89
N GLY A 144 -5.84 0.24 11.73
CA GLY A 144 -5.51 -0.76 10.72
C GLY A 144 -6.15 -0.48 9.36
N PHE A 145 -5.83 -1.35 8.40
CA PHE A 145 -6.34 -1.32 7.04
C PHE A 145 -7.37 -2.43 6.82
N HIS A 146 -8.20 -2.26 5.80
CA HIS A 146 -9.13 -3.30 5.34
C HIS A 146 -8.42 -4.50 4.71
N THR A 147 -7.14 -4.34 4.35
CA THR A 147 -6.26 -5.38 3.83
C THR A 147 -5.02 -5.52 4.69
N VAL A 148 -4.29 -6.63 4.54
CA VAL A 148 -3.04 -6.87 5.28
C VAL A 148 -1.96 -5.94 4.76
N THR A 149 -1.43 -5.07 5.64
CA THR A 149 -0.20 -4.33 5.39
C THR A 149 1.01 -5.08 5.94
N CYS A 150 2.19 -4.84 5.40
CA CYS A 150 3.41 -5.55 5.78
C CYS A 150 4.58 -4.59 6.08
N CYS A 151 5.40 -4.92 7.08
CA CYS A 151 6.75 -4.39 7.25
C CYS A 151 7.73 -5.40 6.62
N GLY A 152 8.20 -5.10 5.41
CA GLY A 152 8.84 -6.12 4.58
C GLY A 152 7.88 -7.28 4.32
N PHE A 153 8.21 -8.47 4.81
CA PHE A 153 7.34 -9.66 4.68
C PHE A 153 6.56 -10.00 5.96
N ILE A 154 6.61 -9.14 6.98
CA ILE A 154 5.93 -9.36 8.26
C ILE A 154 4.56 -8.67 8.21
N PRO A 155 3.44 -9.41 8.25
CA PRO A 155 2.10 -8.83 8.34
C PRO A 155 1.95 -7.96 9.60
N GLN A 156 1.35 -6.78 9.44
CA GLN A 156 1.12 -5.81 10.52
C GLN A 156 -0.31 -5.86 11.09
N CYS A 157 -1.18 -6.72 10.54
CA CYS A 157 -2.49 -6.95 11.10
C CYS A 157 -2.38 -7.80 12.37
N LEU A 158 -2.97 -7.30 13.46
CA LEU A 158 -3.14 -8.00 14.72
C LEU A 158 -4.22 -9.08 14.60
N ARG A 159 -4.03 -10.05 13.68
CA ARG A 159 -4.65 -11.35 13.89
C ARG A 159 -3.78 -12.03 14.94
N LEU A 160 -4.35 -12.23 16.13
CA LEU A 160 -3.87 -13.30 17.01
C LEU A 160 -3.58 -14.48 16.10
N ALA A 161 -2.32 -14.94 16.09
CA ALA A 161 -1.97 -16.16 15.41
C ALA A 161 -2.91 -17.23 15.96
N ALA A 162 -3.96 -17.58 15.20
CA ALA A 162 -4.61 -18.85 15.38
C ALA A 162 -3.48 -19.84 15.12
N GLY A 163 -3.02 -20.48 16.20
CA GLY A 163 -1.86 -21.35 16.18
C GLY A 163 -2.00 -22.33 15.03
N SER A 164 -0.91 -22.57 14.31
CA SER A 164 -0.86 -23.76 13.48
C SER A 164 -1.01 -24.96 14.41
N GLU A 165 -2.20 -25.55 14.48
CA GLU A 165 -2.35 -26.94 14.85
C GLU A 165 -1.67 -27.75 13.74
N ALA A 166 -0.35 -27.86 13.83
CA ALA A 166 0.35 -28.98 13.26
C ALA A 166 -0.12 -30.20 14.05
N SER A 167 -1.01 -30.98 13.43
CA SER A 167 -1.37 -32.31 13.87
C SER A 167 -0.08 -33.12 14.06
N ARG A 168 0.38 -33.20 15.30
CA ARG A 168 1.36 -34.20 15.69
C ARG A 168 0.63 -35.53 15.64
N SER A 169 0.83 -36.30 14.57
CA SER A 169 0.58 -37.73 14.61
C SER A 169 1.46 -38.31 15.72
N LEU A 170 0.84 -38.70 16.83
CA LEU A 170 1.46 -39.57 17.83
C LEU A 170 1.69 -40.93 17.15
N GLY A 171 2.85 -41.09 16.54
CA GLY A 171 3.40 -42.40 16.23
C GLY A 171 3.71 -43.08 17.55
N GLY A 172 2.85 -44.00 17.97
CA GLY A 172 3.06 -44.84 19.14
C GLY A 172 4.30 -45.70 18.95
N LEU A 173 5.32 -45.43 19.77
CA LEU A 173 6.37 -46.40 20.05
C LEU A 173 5.85 -47.34 21.12
N SER A 174 5.27 -48.47 20.72
CA SER A 174 5.11 -49.62 21.60
C SER A 174 6.39 -50.46 21.53
N GLY A 175 7.29 -50.23 22.48
CA GLY A 175 8.31 -51.21 22.86
C GLY A 175 7.71 -52.21 23.83
N SER A 176 7.92 -53.50 23.59
CA SER A 176 7.64 -54.58 24.55
C SER A 176 8.64 -55.71 24.27
N TRP A 177 9.54 -55.89 25.24
CA TRP A 177 10.41 -57.04 25.57
C TRP A 177 11.09 -57.84 24.45
#